data_AF-A0A6H2A4N5-F1
#
_entry.id   AF-A0A6H2A4N5-F1
#
_cell.length_a   1.000
_cell.length_b   1.000
_cell.length_c   1.000
_cell.angle_alpha   90.00
_cell.angle_beta   90.00
_cell.angle_gamma   90.00
#
_symmetry.space_group_name_H-M   'P 1'
#
loop_
_entity.id
_entity.type
_entity.pdbx_description
1 polymer ?
#
loop_
_entity_poly.entity_id
_entity_poly.type
_entity_poly.pdbx_seq_one_letter_code
_entity_poly.pdbx_strand_id
1 'polypeptide(L)' 'MIKNLYRGAFSYSHEAHILYTYAHTERQAWLIFCRRLAKKHDVSVRTVMGLFDGRKDNYQITMEVEYRDEN' A
#
# COMPACT_ATOMS: atom_id res chain seq x y z
N MET A 1 -14.78 14.77 3.15
CA MET A 1 -14.29 13.74 2.20
C MET A 1 -13.56 12.69 3.02
N ILE A 2 -14.22 11.57 3.31
CA ILE A 2 -13.71 10.59 4.26
C ILE A 2 -12.65 9.68 3.62
N LYS A 3 -11.69 9.22 4.43
CA LYS A 3 -10.62 8.31 4.01
C LYS A 3 -10.76 6.98 4.74
N ASN A 4 -10.68 5.88 4.01
CA ASN A 4 -10.64 4.54 4.57
C ASN A 4 -9.24 4.22 5.12
N LEU A 5 -9.16 3.41 6.16
CA LEU A 5 -7.90 2.85 6.64
C LEU A 5 -7.58 1.59 5.83
N TYR A 6 -6.43 1.59 5.17
CA TYR A 6 -5.90 0.43 4.47
C TYR A 6 -4.68 -0.13 5.19
N ARG A 7 -4.57 -1.45 5.19
CA ARG A 7 -3.39 -2.22 5.59
C ARG A 7 -2.77 -2.83 4.33
N GLY A 8 -1.47 -2.67 4.17
CA GLY A 8 -0.70 -3.28 3.10
C GLY A 8 0.35 -4.22 3.64
N ALA A 9 0.37 -5.46 3.16
CA ALA A 9 1.41 -6.45 3.40
C ALA A 9 2.25 -6.60 2.12
N PHE A 10 3.56 -6.40 2.21
CA PHE A 10 4.47 -6.44 1.06
C PHE A 10 5.67 -7.33 1.36
N SER A 11 6.01 -8.23 0.43
CA SER A 11 7.24 -9.02 0.48
C SER A 11 8.31 -8.35 -0.38
N TYR A 12 9.32 -7.75 0.26
CA TYR A 12 10.41 -7.05 -0.41
C TYR A 12 11.75 -7.56 0.09
N SER A 13 12.62 -8.03 -0.80
CA SER A 13 13.98 -8.48 -0.44
C SER A 13 14.01 -9.47 0.73
N HIS A 14 13.11 -10.46 0.71
CA HIS A 14 12.93 -11.46 1.79
C HIS A 14 12.46 -10.90 3.15
N GLU A 15 12.09 -9.62 3.22
CA GLU A 15 11.45 -9.02 4.38
C GLU A 15 9.95 -8.80 4.15
N ALA A 16 9.14 -9.09 5.16
CA ALA A 16 7.73 -8.72 5.20
C ALA A 16 7.58 -7.29 5.75
N HIS A 17 6.86 -6.44 5.03
CA HIS A 17 6.52 -5.10 5.46
C HIS A 17 5.01 -4.97 5.63
N ILE A 18 4.58 -4.66 6.85
CA ILE A 18 3.20 -4.30 7.15
C ILE A 18 3.13 -2.78 7.31
N LEU A 19 2.26 -2.14 6.53
CA LEU A 19 2.09 -0.69 6.49
C LEU A 19 0.61 -0.35 6.61
N TYR A 20 0.32 0.82 7.19
CA TYR A 20 -1.04 1.35 7.30
C TYR A 20 -1.12 2.77 6.72
N THR A 21 -2.20 3.08 6.01
CA THR A 21 -2.44 4.43 5.51
C THR A 21 -3.92 4.73 5.35
N TYR A 22 -4.27 6.00 5.55
CA TYR A 22 -5.57 6.53 5.15
C TYR A 22 -5.54 6.89 3.66
N ALA A 23 -6.52 6.43 2.89
CA ALA A 23 -6.68 6.76 1.47
C ALA A 23 -8.15 6.69 1.05
N HIS A 24 -8.51 7.30 -0.08
CA HIS A 24 -9.86 7.21 -0.62
C HIS A 24 -10.10 5.93 -1.41
N THR A 25 -9.05 5.40 -2.03
CA THR A 25 -9.10 4.17 -2.83
C THR A 25 -7.91 3.29 -2.52
N GLU A 26 -8.07 1.99 -2.80
CA GLU A 26 -6.98 1.02 -2.66
C GLU A 26 -5.80 1.38 -3.57
N ARG A 27 -6.06 1.87 -4.79
CA ARG A 27 -5.00 2.32 -5.72
C ARG A 27 -4.20 3.49 -5.16
N GLN A 28 -4.86 4.41 -4.45
CA GLN A 28 -4.16 5.50 -3.76
C GLN A 28 -3.35 4.98 -2.58
N ALA A 29 -3.89 4.05 -1.78
CA ALA A 29 -3.16 3.38 -0.70
C ALA A 29 -1.91 2.67 -1.23
N TRP A 30 -2.05 1.89 -2.31
CA TRP A 30 -0.96 1.21 -3.01
C TRP A 30 0.18 2.16 -3.39
N LEU A 31 -0.14 3.32 -3.99
CA LEU A 31 0.88 4.30 -4.38
C LEU A 31 1.60 4.90 -3.16
N ILE A 32 0.86 5.16 -2.07
CA ILE A 32 1.45 5.66 -0.81
C ILE A 32 2.40 4.61 -0.23
N PHE A 33 2.00 3.34 -0.21
CA PHE A 33 2.85 2.25 0.25
C PHE A 33 4.11 2.11 -0.61
N CYS A 34 3.98 2.13 -1.94
CA CYS A 34 5.12 2.07 -2.86
C CYS A 34 6.13 3.19 -2.59
N ARG A 35 5.66 4.43 -2.35
CA ARG A 35 6.54 5.57 -2.02
C ARG A 35 7.26 5.38 -0.68
N ARG A 36 6.59 4.84 0.34
CA ARG A 36 7.20 4.57 1.65
C ARG A 36 8.27 3.49 1.55
N LEU A 37 8.00 2.42 0.82
CA LEU A 37 8.98 1.35 0.57
C LEU A 37 10.16 1.85 -0.24
N ALA A 38 9.92 2.64 -1.29
CA ALA A 38 10.97 3.26 -2.08
C ALA A 38 11.91 4.12 -1.22
N LYS A 39 11.33 4.94 -0.32
CA LYS A 39 12.10 5.75 0.62
C LYS A 39 12.86 4.89 1.64
N LYS A 40 12.25 3.83 2.17
CA LYS A 40 12.87 2.93 3.16
C LYS A 40 14.09 2.21 2.60
N HIS A 41 14.03 1.80 1.34
CA HIS A 41 15.05 0.98 0.68
C HIS A 41 15.98 1.79 -0.23
N ASP A 42 15.86 3.11 -0.25
CA ASP A 42 16.63 4.03 -1.10
C ASP A 42 16.62 3.65 -2.59
N VAL A 43 15.43 3.33 -3.11
CA VAL A 43 15.22 2.98 -4.52
C VAL A 43 14.17 3.87 -5.16
N SER A 44 14.11 3.85 -6.50
CA SER A 44 13.09 4.61 -7.23
C SER A 44 11.68 4.06 -6.95
N VAL A 45 10.68 4.96 -6.89
CA VAL A 45 9.26 4.56 -6.76
C VAL A 45 8.84 3.66 -7.93
N ARG A 46 9.39 3.90 -9.13
CA ARG A 46 9.10 3.09 -10.33
C ARG A 46 9.53 1.64 -10.15
N THR A 47 10.69 1.40 -9.52
CA THR A 47 11.19 0.07 -9.20
C THR A 47 10.20 -0.68 -8.31
N VAL A 48 9.74 -0.03 -7.23
CA VAL A 48 8.79 -0.62 -6.28
C VAL A 48 7.43 -0.86 -6.93
N MET A 49 6.92 0.08 -7.73
CA MET A 49 5.67 -0.06 -8.46
C MET A 49 5.71 -1.22 -9.47
N GLY A 50 6.85 -1.41 -10.15
CA GLY A 50 7.03 -2.52 -11.09
C GLY A 50 7.16 -3.87 -10.39
N LEU A 51 7.65 -3.90 -9.16
CA LEU A 51 7.70 -5.12 -8.35
C LEU A 51 6.31 -5.51 -7.84
N PHE A 52 5.50 -4.54 -7.41
CA PHE A 52 4.17 -4.74 -6.84
C PHE A 52 3.06 -4.35 -7.83
N ASP A 53 3.08 -4.98 -9.01
CA ASP A 53 2.18 -4.65 -10.13
C ASP A 53 0.94 -5.56 -10.24
N GLY A 54 0.80 -6.53 -9.33
CA GLY A 54 -0.30 -7.48 -9.25
C GLY A 54 -0.08 -8.75 -10.08
N ARG A 55 1.04 -8.88 -10.79
CA ARG A 55 1.37 -10.10 -11.57
C ARG A 55 1.90 -11.24 -10.71
N LYS A 56 2.39 -10.92 -9.51
CA LYS A 56 2.91 -11.88 -8.53
C LYS A 56 2.14 -11.72 -7.23
N ASP A 57 2.02 -12.82 -6.50
CA ASP A 57 1.50 -12.80 -5.13
C ASP A 57 2.60 -12.38 -4.15
N ASN A 58 3.01 -11.11 -4.24
CA ASN A 58 4.06 -10.53 -3.41
C ASN A 58 3.58 -9.30 -2.62
N TYR A 59 2.30 -8.96 -2.72
CA TYR A 59 1.67 -8.00 -1.84
C TYR A 59 0.17 -8.22 -1.76
N GLN A 60 -0.42 -7.75 -0.67
CA GLN A 60 -1.86 -7.70 -0.45
C GLN A 60 -2.22 -6.38 0.21
N ILE A 61 -3.33 -5.78 -0.21
CA ILE A 61 -3.90 -4.60 0.45
C ILE A 61 -5.31 -4.95 0.90
N THR A 62 -5.61 -4.70 2.17
CA THR A 62 -6.93 -4.89 2.78
C THR A 62 -7.44 -3.56 3.32
N MET A 63 -8.74 -3.32 3.20
CA MET A 63 -9.40 -2.22 3.92
C MET A 63 -9.71 -2.71 5.33
N GLU A 64 -9.18 -2.04 6.34
CA GLU A 64 -9.40 -2.39 7.76
C GLU A 64 -10.61 -1.64 8.33
N VAL A 65 -10.78 -0.38 7.93
CA VAL A 65 -11.88 0.47 8.37
C VAL A 65 -12.45 1.20 7.15
N GLU A 66 -13.69 0.86 6.82
CA GLU A 66 -14.54 1.65 5.92
C GLU A 66 -15.18 2.77 6.74
N TYR A 67 -14.93 4.01 6.35
CA TYR A 67 -15.70 5.11 6.92
C TYR A 67 -16.99 5.29 6.12
N ARG A 68 -18.12 5.15 6.82
CA ARG A 68 -19.44 5.53 6.32
C ARG A 68 -19.88 6.78 7.09
N ASP A 69 -20.17 7.87 6.39
CA ASP A 69 -20.90 8.98 6.99
C ASP A 69 -22.32 8.44 7.27
N GLU A 70 -22.64 8.17 8.54
CA GLU A 70 -24.02 7.93 8.96
C GLU A 70 -24.75 9.29 8.89
N ASN A 71 -25.60 9.45 7.87
CA ASN A 71 -26.60 10.53 7.78
C ASN A 71 -27.90 10.09 8.45
#